data_AF-A0A8S1M5F6-F1
#
_entry.id   AF-A0A8S1M5F6-F1
#
_cell.length_a   1.000
_cell.length_b   1.000
_cell.length_c   1.000
_cell.angle_alpha   90.00
_cell.angle_beta   90.00
_cell.angle_gamma   90.00
#
_symmetry.space_group_name_H-M   'P 1'
#
loop_
_entity.id
_entity.type
_entity.pdbx_description
1 polymer ?
#
loop_
_entity_poly.entity_id
_entity_poly.type
_entity_poly.pdbx_seq_one_letter_code
_entity_poly.pdbx_strand_id
1 'polypeptide(L)'
;MKTINDEKITIYNGEDIKNFVFPDKFDHTQSGVPGNPCYNFRFRIFVFFSYIVLTQLFQLFCTPTEKIIGVWDVGHQITTPINNLYKDYRWFSILIQLISAFILDVAYFYISLYWVLYQRNFRLFAALIIFYVIRAIHLNLVKLEFPQNYYWEDPNIPSLVVKYGFFSDFFYSGHVGYLVICGLEMKKIGKKYVSTLFFLCSLYQAFVVITFAIHYTIDVTTGCIFAHYFYNQVCYWEVKIDFLLKTIANLFGNSSKSNTVKYQVQGDKQIGVTNV
;
A
#
# COMPACT_ATOMS: atom_id res chain seq x y z
N MET A 1 -53.30 -27.93 -2.24
CA MET A 1 -52.52 -26.73 -1.90
C MET A 1 -51.31 -27.19 -1.09
N LYS A 2 -50.12 -27.22 -1.70
CA LYS A 2 -48.86 -27.50 -1.01
C LYS A 2 -48.51 -26.26 -0.19
N THR A 3 -48.37 -26.43 1.12
CA THR A 3 -47.82 -25.42 2.03
C THR A 3 -46.39 -25.12 1.64
N ILE A 4 -46.12 -23.84 1.40
CA ILE A 4 -44.79 -23.29 1.17
C ILE A 4 -44.02 -23.49 2.47
N ASN A 5 -42.95 -24.28 2.43
CA ASN A 5 -41.99 -24.37 3.52
C ASN A 5 -41.34 -23.00 3.67
N ASP A 6 -41.61 -22.33 4.79
CA ASP A 6 -40.81 -21.22 5.28
C ASP A 6 -39.38 -21.75 5.53
N GLU A 7 -38.50 -21.60 4.55
CA GLU A 7 -37.07 -21.68 4.77
C GLU A 7 -36.72 -20.66 5.84
N LYS A 8 -36.41 -21.15 7.05
CA LYS A 8 -35.83 -20.36 8.13
C LYS A 8 -34.55 -19.69 7.61
N ILE A 9 -34.69 -18.44 7.16
CA ILE A 9 -33.56 -17.53 6.98
C ILE A 9 -32.93 -17.39 8.36
N THR A 10 -31.79 -18.06 8.56
CA THR A 10 -31.04 -17.98 9.81
C THR A 10 -30.29 -16.65 9.78
N ILE A 11 -30.88 -15.64 10.40
CA ILE A 11 -30.24 -14.35 10.60
C ILE A 11 -29.26 -14.53 11.76
N TYR A 12 -27.96 -14.60 11.44
CA TYR A 12 -26.91 -14.70 12.45
C TYR A 12 -26.81 -13.38 13.21
N ASN A 13 -27.19 -13.40 14.49
CA ASN A 13 -26.89 -12.30 15.41
C ASN A 13 -25.39 -12.39 15.75
N GLY A 14 -24.67 -11.27 15.68
CA GLY A 14 -23.21 -11.19 15.89
C GLY A 14 -22.68 -11.69 17.25
N GLU A 15 -23.53 -12.30 18.09
CA GLU A 15 -23.12 -13.06 19.27
C GLU A 15 -22.52 -14.43 18.92
N ASP A 16 -22.93 -15.07 17.82
CA ASP A 16 -22.38 -16.38 17.41
C ASP A 16 -20.89 -16.30 17.04
N ILE A 17 -20.44 -15.12 16.58
CA ILE A 17 -19.03 -14.84 16.27
C ILE A 17 -18.20 -14.75 17.56
N LYS A 18 -18.78 -14.33 18.69
CA LYS A 18 -18.06 -14.17 19.96
C LYS A 18 -17.63 -15.51 20.56
N ASN A 19 -18.34 -16.60 20.22
CA ASN A 19 -18.04 -17.94 20.68
C ASN A 19 -17.27 -18.78 19.65
N PHE A 20 -16.86 -18.17 18.53
CA PHE A 20 -16.10 -18.87 17.49
C PHE A 20 -14.65 -19.06 17.95
N VAL A 21 -14.32 -20.26 18.44
CA VAL A 21 -12.96 -20.63 18.81
C VAL A 21 -12.18 -20.95 17.53
N PHE A 22 -11.20 -20.10 17.19
CA PHE A 22 -10.26 -20.42 16.12
C PHE A 22 -9.44 -21.66 16.52
N PRO A 23 -9.38 -22.70 15.68
CA PRO A 23 -8.61 -23.89 16.00
C PRO A 23 -7.11 -23.57 16.05
N ASP A 24 -6.36 -24.20 16.97
CA ASP A 24 -4.90 -24.03 17.12
C ASP A 24 -4.12 -24.37 15.84
N LYS A 25 -4.73 -25.18 14.96
CA LYS A 25 -4.30 -25.38 13.58
C LYS A 25 -5.44 -25.03 12.65
N PHE A 26 -5.26 -23.97 11.87
CA PHE A 26 -6.21 -23.60 10.84
C PHE A 26 -6.03 -24.54 9.64
N ASP A 27 -7.04 -25.36 9.35
CA ASP A 27 -7.08 -26.12 8.10
C ASP A 27 -7.36 -25.16 6.94
N HIS A 28 -6.30 -24.78 6.22
CA HIS A 28 -6.40 -23.89 5.06
C HIS A 28 -7.20 -24.49 3.89
N THR A 29 -7.60 -25.77 3.96
CA THR A 29 -8.44 -26.41 2.95
C THR A 29 -9.94 -26.20 3.20
N GLN A 30 -10.32 -25.73 4.39
CA GLN A 30 -11.72 -25.55 4.79
C GLN A 30 -12.02 -24.11 5.19
N SER A 31 -13.27 -23.71 4.99
CA SER A 31 -13.72 -22.39 5.42
C SER A 31 -14.05 -22.41 6.90
N GLY A 32 -13.43 -21.51 7.67
CA GLY A 32 -13.84 -21.32 9.07
C GLY A 32 -15.29 -20.84 9.22
N VAL A 33 -15.97 -20.42 8.15
CA VAL A 33 -17.34 -19.90 8.23
C VAL A 33 -18.36 -21.04 8.22
N PRO A 34 -19.16 -21.22 9.30
CA PRO A 34 -20.24 -22.20 9.32
C PRO A 34 -21.25 -21.97 8.19
N GLY A 35 -21.71 -23.04 7.53
CA GLY A 35 -22.70 -22.93 6.46
C GLY A 35 -22.17 -22.33 5.15
N ASN A 36 -20.85 -22.23 4.96
CA ASN A 36 -20.28 -21.69 3.73
C ASN A 36 -20.78 -22.48 2.49
N PRO A 37 -21.36 -21.81 1.47
CA PRO A 37 -21.89 -22.49 0.30
C PRO A 37 -20.83 -23.27 -0.49
N CYS A 38 -19.54 -22.96 -0.32
CA CYS A 38 -18.44 -23.73 -0.89
C CYS A 38 -18.35 -25.17 -0.38
N TYR A 39 -19.00 -25.52 0.74
CA TYR A 39 -19.15 -26.93 1.14
C TYR A 39 -20.08 -27.70 0.19
N ASN A 40 -21.01 -27.02 -0.50
CA ASN A 40 -21.89 -27.63 -1.48
C ASN A 40 -21.15 -27.87 -2.81
N PHE A 41 -21.11 -29.13 -3.24
CA PHE A 41 -20.44 -29.53 -4.49
C PHE A 41 -21.05 -28.86 -5.74
N ARG A 42 -22.38 -28.73 -5.81
CA ARG A 42 -23.06 -28.09 -6.96
C ARG A 42 -22.70 -26.61 -7.07
N PHE A 43 -22.61 -25.92 -5.93
CA PHE A 43 -22.18 -24.53 -5.90
C PHE A 43 -20.74 -24.36 -6.37
N ARG A 44 -19.82 -25.24 -5.94
CA ARG A 44 -18.43 -25.23 -6.43
C ARG A 44 -18.33 -25.45 -7.94
N ILE A 45 -19.11 -26.39 -8.50
CA ILE A 45 -19.21 -26.59 -9.95
C ILE A 45 -19.69 -25.32 -10.65
N PHE A 46 -20.74 -24.68 -10.12
CA PHE A 46 -21.27 -23.44 -10.69
C PHE A 46 -20.21 -22.32 -10.69
N VAL A 47 -19.49 -22.13 -9.58
CA VAL A 47 -18.40 -21.14 -9.47
C VAL A 47 -17.27 -21.47 -10.45
N PHE A 48 -16.87 -22.73 -10.56
CA PHE A 48 -15.84 -23.17 -11.50
C PHE A 48 -16.20 -22.87 -12.96
N PHE A 49 -17.40 -23.23 -13.40
CA PHE A 49 -17.83 -22.94 -14.76
C PHE A 49 -18.05 -21.44 -14.99
N SER A 50 -18.56 -20.71 -14.00
CA SER A 50 -18.64 -19.24 -14.07
C SER A 50 -17.27 -18.60 -14.22
N TYR A 51 -16.27 -19.08 -13.48
CA TYR A 51 -14.89 -18.65 -13.60
C TYR A 51 -14.32 -18.92 -15.00
N ILE A 52 -14.54 -20.11 -15.57
CA ILE A 52 -14.12 -20.42 -16.94
C ILE A 52 -14.81 -19.47 -17.93
N VAL A 53 -16.13 -19.35 -17.88
CA VAL A 53 -16.87 -18.49 -18.82
C VAL A 53 -16.38 -17.04 -18.71
N LEU A 54 -16.26 -16.51 -17.50
CA LEU A 54 -15.77 -15.16 -17.29
C LEU A 54 -14.35 -14.99 -17.85
N THR A 55 -13.42 -15.89 -17.51
CA THR A 55 -12.03 -15.79 -18.00
C THR A 55 -11.95 -15.86 -19.53
N GLN A 56 -12.74 -16.71 -20.18
CA GLN A 56 -12.80 -16.79 -21.64
C GLN A 56 -13.41 -15.53 -22.27
N LEU A 57 -14.48 -14.98 -21.69
CA LEU A 57 -15.09 -13.72 -22.15
C LEU A 57 -14.10 -12.56 -21.99
N PHE A 58 -13.41 -12.46 -20.86
CA PHE A 58 -12.36 -11.45 -20.66
C PHE A 58 -11.23 -11.60 -21.68
N GLN A 59 -10.79 -12.81 -21.98
CA GLN A 59 -9.77 -13.02 -23.00
C GLN A 59 -10.25 -12.58 -24.39
N LEU A 60 -11.50 -12.90 -24.75
CA LEU A 60 -12.09 -12.55 -26.04
C LEU A 60 -12.30 -11.04 -26.23
N PHE A 61 -12.75 -10.34 -25.19
CA PHE A 61 -13.18 -8.94 -25.29
C PHE A 61 -12.19 -7.92 -24.72
N CYS A 62 -11.26 -8.34 -23.84
CA CYS A 62 -10.39 -7.41 -23.11
C CYS A 62 -8.91 -7.58 -23.41
N THR A 63 -8.51 -8.54 -24.26
CA THR A 63 -7.11 -8.68 -24.69
C THR A 63 -6.85 -7.78 -25.90
N PRO A 64 -5.98 -6.75 -25.80
CA PRO A 64 -5.62 -5.95 -26.95
C PRO A 64 -4.89 -6.80 -27.99
N THR A 65 -5.26 -6.67 -29.27
CA THR A 65 -4.63 -7.40 -30.40
C THR A 65 -3.76 -6.51 -31.28
N GLU A 66 -3.72 -5.22 -30.99
CA GLU A 66 -2.98 -4.22 -31.75
C GLU A 66 -1.47 -4.38 -31.56
N LYS A 67 -0.71 -4.27 -32.66
CA LYS A 67 0.75 -4.26 -32.61
C LYS A 67 1.24 -2.85 -32.29
N ILE A 68 1.57 -2.61 -31.03
CA ILE A 68 2.04 -1.31 -30.53
C ILE A 68 3.56 -1.20 -30.71
N ILE A 69 4.03 -0.02 -31.13
CA ILE A 69 5.45 0.35 -31.16
C ILE A 69 5.71 1.28 -29.97
N GLY A 70 6.63 0.91 -29.08
CA GLY A 70 6.89 1.66 -27.84
C GLY A 70 5.84 1.41 -26.75
N VAL A 71 5.70 2.36 -25.82
CA VAL A 71 4.75 2.28 -24.71
C VAL A 71 3.53 3.15 -24.99
N TRP A 72 2.33 2.55 -24.95
CA TRP A 72 1.05 3.24 -25.09
C TRP A 72 0.37 3.39 -23.74
N ASP A 73 0.05 4.63 -23.37
CA ASP A 73 -0.61 4.97 -22.11
C ASP A 73 -1.81 5.90 -22.33
N VAL A 74 -3.01 5.36 -22.11
CA VAL A 74 -4.27 6.10 -22.25
C VAL A 74 -4.37 7.25 -21.24
N GLY A 75 -3.78 7.12 -20.05
CA GLY A 75 -3.76 8.20 -19.07
C GLY A 75 -3.04 9.42 -19.58
N HIS A 76 -1.87 9.26 -20.23
CA HIS A 76 -1.15 10.38 -20.86
C HIS A 76 -1.93 11.00 -22.02
N GLN A 77 -2.68 10.20 -22.78
CA GLN A 77 -3.51 10.70 -23.87
C GLN A 77 -4.65 11.57 -23.36
N ILE A 78 -5.36 11.09 -22.34
CA ILE A 78 -6.46 11.83 -21.71
C ILE A 78 -5.93 13.12 -21.07
N THR A 79 -4.72 13.10 -20.48
CA THR A 79 -4.14 14.27 -19.82
C THR A 79 -3.30 15.17 -20.74
N THR A 80 -3.21 14.86 -22.03
CA THR A 80 -2.44 15.66 -23.01
C THR A 80 -2.84 17.15 -23.02
N PRO A 81 -4.13 17.53 -22.96
CA PRO A 81 -4.50 18.95 -22.89
C PRO A 81 -3.93 19.68 -21.66
N ILE A 82 -3.88 19.00 -20.50
CA ILE A 82 -3.32 19.57 -19.27
C ILE A 82 -1.80 19.65 -19.38
N ASN A 83 -1.16 18.63 -19.96
CA ASN A 83 0.27 18.63 -20.22
C ASN A 83 0.70 19.81 -21.11
N ASN A 84 -0.09 20.11 -22.15
CA ASN A 84 0.15 21.27 -23.02
C ASN A 84 0.06 22.59 -22.24
N LEU A 85 -0.89 22.74 -21.30
CA LEU A 85 -0.94 23.92 -20.43
C LEU A 85 0.34 24.11 -19.60
N TYR A 86 0.98 23.03 -19.15
CA TYR A 86 2.26 23.14 -18.44
C TYR A 86 3.38 23.66 -19.35
N LYS A 87 3.41 23.21 -20.61
CA LYS A 87 4.38 23.64 -21.62
C LYS A 87 4.15 25.09 -22.07
N ASP A 88 2.89 25.48 -22.22
CA ASP A 88 2.51 26.83 -22.67
C ASP A 88 2.69 27.87 -21.55
N TYR A 89 2.47 27.48 -20.29
CA TYR A 89 2.51 28.36 -19.14
C TYR A 89 3.48 27.87 -18.06
N ARG A 90 4.76 28.26 -18.18
CA ARG A 90 5.81 27.85 -17.23
C ARG A 90 5.44 28.15 -15.77
N TRP A 91 4.86 29.31 -15.47
CA TRP A 91 4.45 29.67 -14.10
C TRP A 91 3.46 28.66 -13.50
N PHE A 92 2.54 28.12 -14.32
CA PHE A 92 1.55 27.15 -13.89
C PHE A 92 2.20 25.81 -13.59
N SER A 93 3.15 25.39 -14.44
CA SER A 93 3.92 24.18 -14.18
C SER A 93 4.73 24.26 -12.88
N ILE A 94 5.43 25.38 -12.65
CA ILE A 94 6.20 25.63 -11.42
C ILE A 94 5.26 25.53 -10.21
N LEU A 95 4.11 26.20 -10.26
CA LEU A 95 3.15 26.17 -9.16
C LEU A 95 2.73 24.73 -8.79
N ILE A 96 2.36 23.92 -9.78
CA ILE A 96 1.94 22.53 -9.52
C ILE A 96 3.12 21.66 -9.04
N GLN A 97 4.32 21.84 -9.61
CA GLN A 97 5.54 21.16 -9.15
C GLN A 97 5.88 21.49 -7.68
N LEU A 98 5.76 22.76 -7.29
CA LEU A 98 6.02 23.20 -5.92
C LEU A 98 4.98 22.69 -4.93
N ILE A 99 3.69 22.69 -5.30
CA ILE A 99 2.63 22.12 -4.44
C ILE A 99 2.85 20.61 -4.26
N SER A 100 3.17 19.90 -5.35
CA SER A 100 3.50 18.46 -5.30
C SER A 100 4.67 18.18 -4.37
N ALA A 101 5.78 18.91 -4.51
CA ALA A 101 6.95 18.75 -3.67
C ALA A 101 6.69 19.11 -2.21
N PHE A 102 6.02 20.24 -1.96
CA PHE A 102 5.67 20.68 -0.61
C PHE A 102 4.82 19.66 0.14
N ILE A 103 3.83 19.04 -0.53
CA ILE A 103 3.01 17.98 0.08
C ILE A 103 3.87 16.81 0.55
N LEU A 104 4.83 16.39 -0.26
CA LEU A 104 5.69 15.25 0.06
C LEU A 104 6.72 15.59 1.14
N ASP A 105 7.31 16.79 1.10
CA ASP A 105 8.23 17.27 2.12
C ASP A 105 7.54 17.38 3.48
N VAL A 106 6.33 17.95 3.53
CA VAL A 106 5.51 18.02 4.74
C VAL A 106 5.13 16.63 5.23
N ALA A 107 4.72 15.72 4.34
CA ALA A 107 4.40 14.34 4.72
C ALA A 107 5.63 13.62 5.30
N TYR A 108 6.80 13.79 4.68
CA TYR A 108 8.09 13.27 5.14
C TYR A 108 8.48 13.78 6.52
N PHE A 109 8.45 15.09 6.73
CA PHE A 109 8.74 15.64 8.06
C PHE A 109 7.72 15.19 9.10
N TYR A 110 6.44 15.28 8.77
CA TYR A 110 5.38 14.93 9.71
C TYR A 110 5.52 13.48 10.16
N ILE A 111 5.65 12.53 9.22
CA ILE A 111 5.70 11.11 9.58
C ILE A 111 6.99 10.76 10.33
N SER A 112 8.12 11.34 9.91
CA SER A 112 9.42 11.08 10.54
C SER A 112 9.45 11.64 11.96
N LEU A 113 9.02 12.88 12.14
CA LEU A 113 8.95 13.51 13.45
C LEU A 113 7.95 12.79 14.35
N TYR A 114 6.79 12.43 13.81
CA TYR A 114 5.78 11.67 14.55
C TYR A 114 6.32 10.31 15.01
N TRP A 115 7.08 9.61 14.16
CA TRP A 115 7.72 8.35 14.53
C TRP A 115 8.74 8.55 15.65
N VAL A 116 9.65 9.53 15.50
CA VAL A 116 10.71 9.82 16.50
C VAL A 116 10.11 10.15 17.87
N LEU A 117 9.05 10.96 17.91
CA LEU A 117 8.47 11.45 19.16
C LEU A 117 7.50 10.46 19.82
N TYR A 118 6.73 9.71 19.04
CA TYR A 118 5.57 8.95 19.57
C TYR A 118 5.62 7.44 19.30
N GLN A 119 6.26 6.97 18.24
CA GLN A 119 6.24 5.55 17.89
C GLN A 119 7.40 4.79 18.54
N ARG A 120 7.15 3.52 18.85
CA ARG A 120 8.11 2.62 19.52
C ARG A 120 8.37 1.32 18.77
N ASN A 121 7.77 1.17 17.59
CA ASN A 121 7.96 0.01 16.71
C ASN A 121 8.62 0.47 15.40
N PHE A 122 9.27 -0.44 14.68
CA PHE A 122 9.96 -0.11 13.44
C PHE A 122 9.10 -0.29 12.17
N ARG A 123 7.79 -0.57 12.34
CA ARG A 123 6.88 -0.95 11.25
C ARG A 123 6.90 0.01 10.06
N LEU A 124 6.72 1.31 10.31
CA LEU A 124 6.69 2.32 9.25
C LEU A 124 7.96 2.26 8.37
N PHE A 125 9.13 2.29 9.02
CA PHE A 125 10.40 2.29 8.30
C PHE A 125 10.70 0.95 7.64
N ALA A 126 10.35 -0.17 8.27
CA ALA A 126 10.43 -1.48 7.61
C ALA A 126 9.60 -1.52 6.31
N ALA A 127 8.37 -0.99 6.34
CA ALA A 127 7.52 -0.93 5.14
C ALA A 127 8.12 -0.04 4.04
N LEU A 128 8.62 1.16 4.41
CA LEU A 128 9.27 2.08 3.47
C LEU A 128 10.56 1.50 2.89
N ILE A 129 11.40 0.85 3.71
CA ILE A 129 12.65 0.22 3.28
C ILE A 129 12.34 -0.88 2.27
N ILE A 130 11.44 -1.81 2.59
CA ILE A 130 11.08 -2.90 1.68
C ILE A 130 10.52 -2.33 0.37
N PHE A 131 9.61 -1.34 0.46
CA PHE A 131 9.03 -0.70 -0.71
C PHE A 131 10.07 -0.05 -1.63
N TYR A 132 11.03 0.71 -1.09
CA TYR A 132 12.03 1.39 -1.90
C TYR A 132 13.18 0.48 -2.37
N VAL A 133 13.56 -0.53 -1.59
CA VAL A 133 14.57 -1.53 -2.02
C VAL A 133 14.03 -2.34 -3.20
N ILE A 134 12.80 -2.85 -3.10
CA ILE A 134 12.19 -3.61 -4.20
C ILE A 134 11.99 -2.70 -5.42
N ARG A 135 11.56 -1.45 -5.24
CA ARG A 135 11.50 -0.47 -6.33
C ARG A 135 12.87 -0.28 -6.99
N ALA A 136 13.93 -0.08 -6.21
CA ALA A 136 15.28 0.13 -6.74
C ALA A 136 15.74 -1.08 -7.58
N ILE A 137 15.42 -2.30 -7.15
CA ILE A 137 15.70 -3.51 -7.93
C ILE A 137 14.96 -3.46 -9.27
N HIS A 138 13.64 -3.19 -9.27
CA HIS A 138 12.87 -3.10 -10.52
C HIS A 138 13.40 -2.04 -11.48
N LEU A 139 13.69 -0.84 -10.97
CA LEU A 139 14.25 0.25 -11.77
C LEU A 139 15.61 -0.08 -12.38
N ASN A 140 16.39 -0.99 -11.80
CA ASN A 140 17.67 -1.43 -12.36
C ASN A 140 17.56 -2.64 -13.29
N LEU A 141 16.49 -3.43 -13.15
CA LEU A 141 16.23 -4.57 -14.03
C LEU A 141 15.48 -4.18 -15.31
N VAL A 142 14.58 -3.20 -15.23
CA VAL A 142 13.73 -2.78 -16.35
C VAL A 142 13.79 -1.26 -16.49
N LYS A 143 14.15 -0.80 -17.69
CA LYS A 143 14.13 0.61 -18.08
C LYS A 143 13.02 0.81 -19.10
N LEU A 144 12.15 1.78 -18.84
CA LEU A 144 11.11 2.19 -19.78
C LEU A 144 11.57 3.44 -20.52
N GLU A 145 11.07 3.58 -21.75
CA GLU A 145 11.26 4.78 -22.56
C GLU A 145 10.68 6.01 -21.85
N PHE A 146 11.19 7.20 -22.15
CA PHE A 146 10.54 8.42 -21.69
C PHE A 146 9.22 8.61 -22.45
N PRO A 147 8.12 8.97 -21.76
CA PRO A 147 6.88 9.35 -22.43
C PRO A 147 7.10 10.50 -23.42
N GLN A 148 6.44 10.46 -24.57
CA GLN A 148 6.57 11.52 -25.60
C GLN A 148 6.21 12.91 -25.06
N ASN A 149 5.26 12.97 -24.10
CA ASN A 149 4.80 14.19 -23.47
C ASN A 149 5.48 14.48 -22.12
N TYR A 150 6.60 13.82 -21.81
CA TYR A 150 7.34 14.05 -20.57
C TYR A 150 7.62 15.55 -20.37
N TYR A 151 7.27 16.05 -19.19
CA TYR A 151 7.55 17.42 -18.79
C TYR A 151 7.87 17.44 -17.30
N TRP A 152 9.09 17.79 -16.90
CA TRP A 152 9.47 17.93 -15.48
C TRP A 152 10.74 18.75 -15.30
N GLU A 153 10.60 20.06 -15.50
CA GLU A 153 11.73 20.97 -15.41
C GLU A 153 12.06 21.35 -13.97
N ASP A 154 13.30 21.75 -13.72
CA ASP A 154 13.74 22.29 -12.44
C ASP A 154 13.13 23.68 -12.18
N PRO A 155 12.32 23.86 -11.12
CA PRO A 155 11.77 25.16 -10.75
C PRO A 155 12.79 26.09 -10.06
N ASN A 156 14.05 25.69 -9.89
CA ASN A 156 15.11 26.38 -9.14
C ASN A 156 14.79 26.57 -7.65
N ILE A 157 13.94 25.71 -7.10
CA ILE A 157 13.59 25.68 -5.67
C ILE A 157 13.84 24.25 -5.18
N PRO A 158 14.65 24.06 -4.14
CA PRO A 158 14.97 22.73 -3.65
C PRO A 158 13.77 22.08 -2.96
N SER A 159 13.67 20.76 -3.09
CA SER A 159 12.79 19.90 -2.30
C SER A 159 13.65 18.84 -1.59
N LEU A 160 13.18 18.34 -0.44
CA LEU A 160 13.92 17.34 0.32
C LEU A 160 13.76 15.94 -0.27
N VAL A 161 12.57 15.65 -0.79
CA VAL A 161 12.25 14.29 -1.28
C VAL A 161 11.97 14.23 -2.77
N VAL A 162 11.66 15.34 -3.42
CA VAL A 162 11.41 15.39 -4.87
C VAL A 162 12.68 15.78 -5.61
N LYS A 163 13.02 15.02 -6.65
CA LYS A 163 14.09 15.36 -7.59
C LYS A 163 13.47 15.95 -8.86
N TYR A 164 14.01 17.07 -9.31
CA TYR A 164 13.60 17.73 -10.54
C TYR A 164 14.57 17.42 -11.69
N GLY A 165 14.04 17.41 -12.92
CA GLY A 165 14.80 17.06 -14.11
C GLY A 165 14.47 15.66 -14.64
N PHE A 166 15.22 15.25 -15.67
CA PHE A 166 14.97 14.02 -16.43
C PHE A 166 15.53 12.78 -15.72
N PHE A 167 14.63 11.97 -15.17
CA PHE A 167 14.96 10.67 -14.59
C PHE A 167 14.08 9.56 -15.17
N SER A 168 14.69 8.40 -15.42
CA SER A 168 13.98 7.17 -15.84
C SER A 168 13.60 6.35 -14.61
N ASP A 169 12.74 6.92 -13.76
CA ASP A 169 12.28 6.30 -12.51
C ASP A 169 10.82 5.83 -12.56
N PHE A 170 10.36 5.45 -13.75
CA PHE A 170 8.96 5.15 -14.05
C PHE A 170 8.35 4.05 -13.16
N PHE A 171 8.92 2.84 -13.07
CA PHE A 171 8.23 1.72 -12.42
C PHE A 171 8.67 1.37 -10.98
N TYR A 172 7.76 1.28 -9.99
CA TYR A 172 6.39 1.80 -9.91
C TYR A 172 6.41 3.26 -9.41
N SER A 173 5.31 3.88 -8.97
CA SER A 173 5.29 5.29 -8.50
C SER A 173 5.66 5.43 -7.01
N GLY A 174 6.68 6.24 -6.72
CA GLY A 174 7.21 6.42 -5.37
C GLY A 174 6.40 7.44 -4.59
N HIS A 175 6.09 8.56 -5.24
CA HIS A 175 5.24 9.64 -4.75
C HIS A 175 3.91 9.12 -4.19
N VAL A 176 3.23 8.28 -4.99
CA VAL A 176 1.93 7.69 -4.65
C VAL A 176 2.08 6.63 -3.56
N GLY A 177 2.94 5.63 -3.77
CA GLY A 177 3.08 4.53 -2.80
C GLY A 177 3.57 4.97 -1.42
N TYR A 178 4.42 6.00 -1.37
CA TYR A 178 4.86 6.62 -0.13
C TYR A 178 3.69 7.18 0.69
N LEU A 179 2.83 8.00 0.07
CA LEU A 179 1.67 8.57 0.74
C LEU A 179 0.63 7.51 1.10
N VAL A 180 0.49 6.44 0.31
CA VAL A 180 -0.33 5.29 0.67
C VAL A 180 0.20 4.62 1.94
N ILE A 181 1.51 4.38 2.07
CA ILE A 181 2.12 3.82 3.28
C ILE A 181 1.89 4.75 4.49
N CYS A 182 2.11 6.06 4.32
CA CYS A 182 1.83 7.04 5.39
C CYS A 182 0.35 7.02 5.81
N GLY A 183 -0.56 6.97 4.84
CA GLY A 183 -2.00 6.87 5.08
C GLY A 183 -2.39 5.61 5.84
N LEU A 184 -1.84 4.45 5.46
CA LEU A 184 -2.06 3.17 6.13
C LEU A 184 -1.49 3.17 7.56
N GLU A 185 -0.30 3.73 7.78
CA GLU A 185 0.30 3.88 9.11
C GLU A 185 -0.59 4.74 10.01
N MET A 186 -1.00 5.93 9.55
CA MET A 186 -1.91 6.80 10.30
C MET A 186 -3.24 6.13 10.61
N LYS A 187 -3.77 5.31 9.70
CA LYS A 187 -4.99 4.52 9.94
C LYS A 187 -4.77 3.52 11.06
N LYS A 188 -3.65 2.78 11.03
CA LYS A 188 -3.32 1.72 11.99
C LYS A 188 -3.16 2.26 13.41
N ILE A 189 -2.60 3.46 13.57
CA ILE A 189 -2.45 4.11 14.89
C ILE A 189 -3.70 4.90 15.33
N GLY A 190 -4.81 4.82 14.58
CA GLY A 190 -6.09 5.46 14.94
C GLY A 190 -6.27 6.91 14.50
N LYS A 191 -5.31 7.50 13.77
CA LYS A 191 -5.38 8.89 13.25
C LYS A 191 -6.12 8.96 11.91
N LYS A 192 -7.43 8.68 11.94
CA LYS A 192 -8.27 8.58 10.73
C LYS A 192 -8.25 9.83 9.85
N TYR A 193 -8.32 11.03 10.42
CA TYR A 193 -8.33 12.27 9.63
C TYR A 193 -7.01 12.52 8.88
N VAL A 194 -5.87 12.29 9.55
CA VAL A 194 -4.54 12.41 8.93
C VAL A 194 -4.34 11.33 7.87
N SER A 195 -4.83 10.12 8.13
CA SER A 195 -4.85 9.04 7.15
C SER A 195 -5.63 9.42 5.89
N THR A 196 -6.85 9.94 6.03
CA THR A 196 -7.67 10.41 4.90
C THR A 196 -6.94 11.51 4.13
N LEU A 197 -6.32 12.46 4.83
CA LEU A 197 -5.53 13.51 4.18
C LEU A 197 -4.40 12.92 3.33
N PHE A 198 -3.63 11.96 3.84
CA PHE A 198 -2.58 11.32 3.04
C PHE A 198 -3.11 10.56 1.82
N PHE A 199 -4.27 9.90 1.92
CA PHE A 199 -4.88 9.28 0.74
C PHE A 199 -5.34 10.32 -0.30
N LEU A 200 -5.90 11.46 0.13
CA LEU A 200 -6.24 12.56 -0.78
C LEU A 200 -4.98 13.16 -1.43
N CYS A 201 -3.92 13.37 -0.66
CA CYS A 201 -2.62 13.78 -1.18
C CYS A 201 -2.08 12.76 -2.18
N SER A 202 -2.25 11.47 -1.95
CA SER A 202 -1.83 10.41 -2.88
C SER A 202 -2.57 10.49 -4.21
N LEU A 203 -3.87 10.80 -4.19
CA LEU A 203 -4.66 11.02 -5.42
C LEU A 203 -4.20 12.27 -6.17
N TYR A 204 -3.89 13.34 -5.44
CA TYR A 204 -3.28 14.53 -6.03
C TYR A 204 -1.91 14.21 -6.66
N GLN A 205 -1.06 13.45 -5.98
CA GLN A 205 0.22 13.03 -6.57
C GLN A 205 0.01 12.15 -7.81
N ALA A 206 -0.96 11.23 -7.79
CA ALA A 206 -1.33 10.43 -8.96
C ALA A 206 -1.74 11.32 -10.15
N PHE A 207 -2.53 12.35 -9.89
CA PHE A 207 -2.88 13.34 -10.91
C PHE A 207 -1.64 14.03 -11.47
N VAL A 208 -0.78 14.60 -10.61
CA VAL A 208 0.44 15.31 -11.04
C VAL A 208 1.35 14.42 -11.87
N VAL A 209 1.65 13.22 -11.39
CA VAL A 209 2.63 12.36 -12.07
C VAL A 209 2.15 11.89 -13.46
N ILE A 210 0.83 11.74 -13.64
CA ILE A 210 0.24 11.38 -14.94
C ILE A 210 0.13 12.61 -15.86
N THR A 211 -0.28 13.78 -15.35
CA THR A 211 -0.44 14.98 -16.20
C THR A 211 0.88 15.57 -16.67
N PHE A 212 1.94 15.47 -15.86
CA PHE A 212 3.31 15.81 -16.28
C PHE A 212 3.98 14.69 -17.10
N ALA A 213 3.33 13.53 -17.23
CA ALA A 213 3.85 12.34 -17.90
C ALA A 213 5.24 11.93 -17.37
N ILE A 214 5.44 12.03 -16.05
CA ILE A 214 6.66 11.58 -15.35
C ILE A 214 6.52 10.16 -14.80
N HIS A 215 5.31 9.63 -14.80
CA HIS A 215 5.01 8.23 -14.55
C HIS A 215 3.93 7.75 -15.51
N TYR A 216 4.03 6.50 -15.97
CA TYR A 216 2.94 5.81 -16.62
C TYR A 216 1.82 5.52 -15.61
N THR A 217 0.59 5.39 -16.10
CA THR A 217 -0.60 5.07 -15.31
C THR A 217 -0.44 3.74 -14.57
N ILE A 218 0.27 2.77 -15.17
CA ILE A 218 0.58 1.50 -14.52
C ILE A 218 1.48 1.69 -13.29
N ASP A 219 2.36 2.69 -13.29
CA ASP A 219 3.26 2.97 -12.17
C ASP A 219 2.48 3.42 -10.93
N VAL A 220 1.44 4.22 -11.13
CA VAL A 220 0.56 4.70 -10.05
C VAL A 220 -0.20 3.54 -9.42
N THR A 221 -0.84 2.69 -10.24
CA THR A 221 -1.64 1.57 -9.75
C THR A 221 -0.78 0.53 -9.06
N THR A 222 0.35 0.16 -9.65
CA THR A 222 1.31 -0.77 -9.02
C THR A 222 1.94 -0.17 -7.77
N GLY A 223 2.23 1.13 -7.74
CA GLY A 223 2.71 1.83 -6.55
C GLY A 223 1.76 1.67 -5.37
N CYS A 224 0.45 1.86 -5.60
CA CYS A 224 -0.58 1.61 -4.59
C CYS A 224 -0.62 0.14 -4.12
N ILE A 225 -0.58 -0.81 -5.07
CA ILE A 225 -0.66 -2.25 -4.77
C ILE A 225 0.55 -2.69 -3.95
N PHE A 226 1.77 -2.35 -4.38
CA PHE A 226 3.00 -2.71 -3.67
C PHE A 226 3.07 -2.04 -2.30
N ALA A 227 2.70 -0.76 -2.19
CA ALA A 227 2.60 -0.06 -0.91
C ALA A 227 1.67 -0.78 0.07
N HIS A 228 0.45 -1.09 -0.36
CA HIS A 228 -0.53 -1.80 0.45
C HIS A 228 -0.06 -3.21 0.83
N TYR A 229 0.47 -3.95 -0.14
CA TYR A 229 0.96 -5.31 0.07
C TYR A 229 2.12 -5.33 1.08
N PHE A 230 3.18 -4.56 0.86
CA PHE A 230 4.33 -4.55 1.76
C PHE A 230 3.98 -4.04 3.15
N TYR A 231 3.14 -3.02 3.25
CA TYR A 231 2.68 -2.54 4.55
C TYR A 231 1.94 -3.63 5.34
N ASN A 232 1.05 -4.39 4.69
CA ASN A 232 0.35 -5.50 5.33
C ASN A 232 1.28 -6.66 5.71
N GLN A 233 2.27 -6.98 4.85
CA GLN A 233 3.29 -7.97 5.19
C GLN A 233 4.06 -7.54 6.44
N VAL A 234 4.52 -6.29 6.51
CA VAL A 234 5.21 -5.80 7.70
C VAL A 234 4.30 -5.81 8.93
N CYS A 235 3.02 -5.46 8.81
CA CYS A 235 2.08 -5.59 9.92
C CYS A 235 1.98 -7.03 10.44
N TYR A 236 1.98 -8.02 9.53
CA TYR A 236 1.93 -9.44 9.91
C TYR A 236 3.23 -9.89 10.61
N TRP A 237 4.38 -9.37 10.19
CA TRP A 237 5.70 -9.74 10.72
C TRP A 237 6.21 -8.78 11.83
N GLU A 238 5.42 -7.79 12.27
CA GLU A 238 5.90 -6.65 13.07
C GLU A 238 6.64 -7.07 14.35
N VAL A 239 6.08 -8.03 15.09
CA VAL A 239 6.66 -8.53 16.34
C VAL A 239 8.01 -9.21 16.10
N LYS A 240 8.13 -9.97 15.00
CA LYS A 240 9.38 -10.66 14.64
C LYS A 240 10.44 -9.68 14.17
N ILE A 241 10.04 -8.63 13.44
CA ILE A 241 10.94 -7.55 13.01
C ILE A 241 11.48 -6.80 14.23
N ASP A 242 10.63 -6.39 15.16
CA ASP A 242 11.05 -5.70 16.38
C ASP A 242 11.94 -6.58 17.26
N PHE A 243 11.65 -7.90 17.35
CA PHE A 243 12.50 -8.85 18.05
C PHE A 243 13.88 -8.98 17.41
N LEU A 244 13.94 -9.11 16.07
CA LEU A 244 15.20 -9.16 15.32
C LEU A 244 16.04 -7.90 15.56
N LEU A 245 15.42 -6.72 15.53
CA LEU A 245 16.11 -5.46 15.80
C LEU A 245 16.64 -5.38 17.23
N LYS A 246 15.89 -5.87 18.21
CA LYS A 246 16.37 -6.00 19.59
C LYS A 246 17.58 -6.92 19.68
N THR A 247 17.55 -8.07 19.01
CA THR A 247 18.68 -9.00 18.98
C THR A 247 19.92 -8.35 18.36
N ILE A 248 19.75 -7.65 17.23
CA ILE A 248 20.83 -6.91 16.56
C ILE A 248 21.38 -5.82 17.48
N ALA A 249 20.53 -5.03 18.11
CA ALA A 249 20.95 -3.98 19.04
C ALA A 249 21.76 -4.52 20.22
N ASN A 250 21.38 -5.69 20.77
CA ASN A 250 22.13 -6.35 21.83
C ASN A 250 23.51 -6.86 21.39
N LEU A 251 23.73 -7.13 20.10
CA LEU A 251 25.05 -7.50 19.58
C LEU A 251 26.01 -6.29 19.52
N PHE A 252 25.47 -5.09 19.32
CA PHE A 252 26.25 -3.84 19.26
C PHE A 252 26.31 -3.09 20.59
N GLY A 253 25.41 -3.40 21.52
CA GLY A 253 25.48 -2.90 22.88
C GLY A 253 26.61 -3.59 23.63
N ASN A 254 27.70 -2.87 23.93
CA ASN A 254 28.68 -3.31 24.91
C ASN A 254 27.94 -3.83 26.15
N SER A 255 28.26 -5.06 26.53
CA SER A 255 27.62 -5.83 27.60
C SER A 255 27.67 -5.11 28.96
N SER A 256 26.83 -4.10 29.15
CA SER A 256 26.41 -3.65 30.47
C SER A 256 25.34 -4.64 30.93
N LYS A 257 25.66 -5.40 31.97
CA LYS A 257 24.76 -6.32 32.67
C LYS A 257 23.36 -5.71 32.77
N SER A 258 22.45 -6.15 31.92
CA SER A 258 21.04 -5.80 32.01
C SER A 258 20.40 -6.79 32.98
N ASN A 259 20.00 -6.30 34.15
CA ASN A 259 19.16 -7.06 35.06
C ASN A 259 17.95 -7.58 34.28
N THR A 260 17.78 -8.89 34.28
CA THR A 260 16.67 -9.58 33.63
C THR A 260 15.36 -9.16 34.27
N VAL A 261 14.72 -8.12 33.73
CA VAL A 261 13.33 -7.80 34.07
C VAL A 261 12.45 -8.87 33.42
N LYS A 262 11.98 -9.81 34.23
CA LYS A 262 10.93 -10.75 33.83
C LYS A 262 9.59 -10.00 33.83
N TYR A 263 8.98 -9.86 32.67
CA TYR A 263 7.57 -9.46 32.60
C TYR A 263 6.72 -10.67 32.98
N GLN A 264 6.02 -10.61 34.12
CA GLN A 264 4.94 -11.54 34.43
C GLN A 264 3.65 -11.01 33.81
N VAL A 265 3.02 -11.83 32.97
CA VAL A 265 1.67 -11.58 32.47
C VAL A 265 0.73 -12.44 33.30
N GLN A 266 -0.19 -11.80 34.02
CA GLN A 266 -1.29 -12.46 34.73
C GLN A 266 -2.61 -11.91 34.18
N GLY A 267 -3.14 -12.56 33.13
CA GLY A 267 -4.34 -12.11 32.41
C GLY A 267 -4.13 -10.82 31.59
N ASP A 268 -5.21 -10.06 31.35
CA ASP A 268 -5.28 -8.91 30.43
C ASP A 268 -4.76 -7.57 31.00
N LYS A 269 -4.10 -7.56 32.16
CA LYS A 269 -3.52 -6.33 32.74
C LYS A 269 -2.01 -6.46 32.93
N GLN A 270 -1.26 -5.55 32.31
CA GLN A 270 0.16 -5.35 32.62
C GLN A 270 0.28 -4.69 34.00
N ILE A 271 0.83 -5.43 34.97
CA ILE A 271 1.20 -4.89 36.28
C ILE A 271 2.73 -4.69 36.26
N GLY A 272 3.16 -3.54 36.78
CA GLY A 272 4.48 -2.95 36.54
C GLY A 272 5.71 -3.79 36.92
N VAL A 273 6.86 -3.25 36.50
CA VAL A 273 8.22 -3.80 36.64
C VAL A 273 8.62 -3.90 38.11
N THR A 274 8.97 -5.10 38.59
CA THR A 274 9.72 -5.28 39.83
C THR A 274 11.19 -5.54 39.51
N ASN A 275 12.07 -4.74 40.14
CA ASN A 275 13.52 -4.95 40.06
C ASN A 275 13.93 -6.06 41.03
N VAL A 276 14.71 -7.02 40.55
CA VAL A 276 15.53 -7.93 41.37
C VAL A 276 16.99 -7.57 41.14
#